data_AF-A0A135SEJ9-F1
#
_entry.id   AF-A0A135SEJ9-F1
#
_cell.length_a   1.000
_cell.length_b   1.000
_cell.length_c   1.000
_cell.angle_alpha   90.00
_cell.angle_beta   90.00
_cell.angle_gamma   90.00
#
_symmetry.space_group_name_H-M   'P 1'
#
loop_
_entity.id
_entity.type
_entity.pdbx_description
1 polymer ?
#
loop_
_entity_poly.entity_id
_entity_poly.type
_entity_poly.pdbx_seq_one_letter_code
_entity_poly.pdbx_strand_id
1 'polypeptide(L)'
;MTTYNINPNGLFPDPDVLAGMPELGEDTDDTKVQVQILQNNATFCAFLLNFKESQPPPGIPRQLFVRIQKYAKDESPLVSAALTNLARTVLPSLVPKVWGSGYSWMKDGTKVSYVLSQWYPNACPLETVWDDMDIENRGEIVEDLFEAVSKLHSLSLEKLTFEQWQLFRNTPFETKNTELPIFVGGPPYGYHTDFASLMRRNLCPRNADCAVKEKTDGTLIVSVHAPEAEYFGFAETDLDLLTQSSVLCHNDLEPHNLLVEKVSTERGDEYKLVAILNWDQAGFVPFAFEVARKDLHLGLRNFNWSWYDMYRQLAGHQLFDTPGRPIWSKLIRCLIAVHSSSQAKITEISTSDGTAQMLWLEKEGLTFSTLVEEGWVKMHSFVTFSADKN
;
A
#
# COMPACT_ATOMS: atom_id res chain seq x y z
N MET A 1 18.94 -10.15 12.67
CA MET A 1 19.36 -8.73 12.79
C MET A 1 19.77 -8.24 11.41
N THR A 2 18.85 -7.64 10.68
CA THR A 2 19.13 -7.01 9.39
C THR A 2 20.00 -5.79 9.67
N THR A 3 21.24 -5.78 9.19
CA THR A 3 22.10 -4.59 9.27
C THR A 3 21.52 -3.53 8.35
N TYR A 4 20.87 -2.53 8.91
CA TYR A 4 20.42 -1.38 8.14
C TYR A 4 21.64 -0.62 7.62
N ASN A 5 21.76 -0.48 6.31
CA ASN A 5 22.79 0.37 5.70
C ASN A 5 22.41 1.84 5.94
N ILE A 6 22.83 2.38 7.07
CA ILE A 6 22.65 3.80 7.40
C ILE A 6 23.55 4.62 6.47
N ASN A 7 22.95 5.54 5.73
CA ASN A 7 23.67 6.46 4.87
C ASN A 7 24.28 7.58 5.73
N PRO A 8 25.62 7.71 5.81
CA PRO A 8 26.27 8.74 6.62
C PRO A 8 25.99 10.16 6.11
N ASN A 9 25.60 10.31 4.84
CA ASN A 9 25.21 11.57 4.22
C ASN A 9 23.69 11.74 4.14
N GLY A 10 22.93 10.88 4.83
CA GLY A 10 21.48 10.94 4.86
C GLY A 10 20.96 12.02 5.83
N LEU A 11 19.64 12.10 5.90
CA LEU A 11 18.92 12.89 6.89
C LEU A 11 19.08 12.23 8.26
N PHE A 12 19.35 13.03 9.28
CA PHE A 12 19.40 12.62 10.68
C PHE A 12 18.57 13.58 11.52
N PRO A 13 17.88 13.10 12.57
CA PRO A 13 17.25 13.99 13.52
C PRO A 13 18.34 14.72 14.33
N ASP A 14 18.19 16.03 14.47
CA ASP A 14 18.91 16.88 15.41
C ASP A 14 18.00 17.29 16.59
N PRO A 15 18.54 17.94 17.64
CA PRO A 15 17.72 18.37 18.77
C PRO A 15 16.61 19.36 18.39
N ASP A 16 16.86 20.23 17.40
CA ASP A 16 15.91 21.26 16.97
C ASP A 16 14.67 20.63 16.31
N VAL A 17 14.85 19.57 15.52
CA VAL A 17 13.71 18.87 14.91
C VAL A 17 12.85 18.18 15.96
N LEU A 18 13.44 17.62 17.01
CA LEU A 18 12.68 16.97 18.10
C LEU A 18 11.95 18.00 18.96
N ALA A 19 12.61 19.13 19.29
CA ALA A 19 11.99 20.23 20.04
C ALA A 19 10.81 20.88 19.31
N GLY A 20 10.80 20.83 17.97
CA GLY A 20 9.68 21.29 17.15
C GLY A 20 8.49 20.32 17.07
N MET A 21 8.51 19.18 17.75
CA MET A 21 7.39 18.21 17.81
C MET A 21 6.58 18.43 19.10
N PRO A 22 5.40 19.07 19.06
CA PRO A 22 4.66 19.46 20.26
C PRO A 22 4.26 18.28 21.15
N GLU A 23 4.05 17.10 20.57
CA GLU A 23 3.65 15.89 21.30
C GLU A 23 4.73 15.34 22.23
N LEU A 24 5.99 15.75 22.00
CA LEU A 24 7.12 15.35 22.84
C LEU A 24 7.32 16.30 24.04
N GLY A 25 6.63 17.45 24.07
CA GLY A 25 6.71 18.45 25.14
C GLY A 25 7.92 19.38 25.05
N GLU A 26 8.04 20.33 25.99
CA GLU A 26 9.08 21.38 25.99
C GLU A 26 10.49 20.88 26.35
N ASP A 27 10.67 19.58 26.61
CA ASP A 27 11.79 19.04 27.38
C ASP A 27 12.53 17.89 26.65
N THR A 28 12.65 17.98 25.33
CA THR A 28 13.31 16.98 24.46
C THR A 28 14.79 17.25 24.20
N ASP A 29 15.56 17.54 25.25
CA ASP A 29 17.03 17.65 25.11
C ASP A 29 17.69 16.26 25.00
N ASP A 30 18.89 16.20 24.42
CA ASP A 30 19.70 14.99 24.19
C ASP A 30 19.99 14.20 25.49
N THR A 31 19.86 14.86 26.63
CA THR A 31 19.97 14.26 27.97
C THR A 31 18.80 13.33 28.31
N LYS A 32 17.62 13.53 27.71
CA LYS A 32 16.35 12.84 28.07
C LYS A 32 15.88 11.80 27.06
N VAL A 33 16.34 11.89 25.82
CA VAL A 33 15.99 10.95 24.75
C VAL A 33 17.20 10.22 24.19
N GLN A 34 16.99 9.02 23.67
CA GLN A 34 17.97 8.27 22.89
C GLN A 34 17.36 7.97 21.53
N VAL A 35 18.10 8.31 20.48
CA VAL A 35 17.72 8.04 19.09
C VAL A 35 18.50 6.85 18.57
N GLN A 36 17.80 5.91 17.93
CA GLN A 36 18.39 4.83 17.15
C GLN A 36 17.88 4.93 15.71
N ILE A 37 18.78 5.24 14.78
CA ILE A 37 18.43 5.30 13.35
C ILE A 37 18.16 3.89 12.83
N LEU A 38 17.01 3.72 12.18
CA LEU A 38 16.61 2.47 11.55
C LEU A 38 16.88 2.54 10.05
N GLN A 39 16.56 3.66 9.40
CA GLN A 39 16.81 3.82 7.97
C GLN A 39 16.92 5.30 7.64
N ASN A 40 17.80 5.67 6.72
CA ASN A 40 17.83 7.03 6.20
C ASN A 40 18.35 7.13 4.76
N ASN A 41 18.01 8.22 4.10
CA ASN A 41 18.55 8.65 2.82
C ASN A 41 18.60 10.19 2.78
N ALA A 42 18.86 10.81 1.63
CA ALA A 42 19.01 12.26 1.53
C ALA A 42 17.75 13.09 1.90
N THR A 43 16.57 12.49 1.86
CA THR A 43 15.27 13.17 2.06
C THR A 43 14.44 12.58 3.20
N PHE A 44 14.85 11.45 3.76
CA PHE A 44 14.03 10.66 4.69
C PHE A 44 14.88 10.08 5.82
N CYS A 45 14.31 9.99 7.02
CA CYS A 45 14.87 9.25 8.14
C CYS A 45 13.75 8.61 8.97
N ALA A 46 13.88 7.31 9.24
CA ALA A 46 13.08 6.56 10.19
C ALA A 46 13.97 6.14 11.36
N PHE A 47 13.52 6.36 12.59
CA PHE A 47 14.29 6.11 13.79
C PHE A 47 13.39 5.76 14.98
N LEU A 48 13.96 5.03 15.94
CA LEU A 48 13.34 4.76 17.22
C LEU A 48 13.74 5.86 18.20
N LEU A 49 12.76 6.50 18.83
CA LEU A 49 12.94 7.45 19.92
C LEU A 49 12.64 6.74 21.25
N ASN A 50 13.62 6.70 22.14
CA ASN A 50 13.52 6.08 23.46
C ASN A 50 13.66 7.13 24.56
N PHE A 51 12.67 7.24 25.44
CA PHE A 51 12.75 8.11 26.61
C PHE A 51 13.63 7.46 27.70
N LYS A 52 14.66 8.19 28.15
CA LYS A 52 15.62 7.74 29.17
C LYS A 52 15.04 7.84 30.59
N GLU A 53 14.18 8.84 30.85
CA GLU A 53 13.58 9.08 32.16
C GLU A 53 12.47 8.06 32.51
N SER A 54 12.13 8.00 33.80
CA SER A 54 11.18 7.02 34.36
C SER A 54 9.72 7.23 33.92
N GLN A 55 9.35 8.39 33.38
CA GLN A 55 8.02 8.62 32.80
C GLN A 55 8.12 9.42 31.49
N PRO A 56 7.68 8.87 30.34
CA PRO A 56 7.49 9.64 29.11
C PRO A 56 6.36 10.68 29.29
N PRO A 57 6.20 11.64 28.34
CA PRO A 57 5.07 12.56 28.36
C PRO A 57 3.72 11.83 28.53
N PRO A 58 2.73 12.43 29.21
CA PRO A 58 1.45 11.77 29.47
C PRO A 58 0.78 11.23 28.19
N GLY A 59 0.46 9.93 28.17
CA GLY A 59 -0.20 9.28 27.03
C GLY A 59 0.74 8.84 25.90
N ILE A 60 2.03 9.12 26.02
CA ILE A 60 3.08 8.69 25.09
C ILE A 60 3.81 7.45 25.65
N PRO A 61 4.06 6.41 24.84
CA PRO A 61 4.85 5.26 25.28
C PRO A 61 6.33 5.61 25.44
N ARG A 62 7.07 4.75 26.15
CA ARG A 62 8.53 4.90 26.33
C ARG A 62 9.33 4.83 25.03
N GLN A 63 8.81 4.13 24.02
CA GLN A 63 9.45 3.98 22.73
C GLN A 63 8.47 4.39 21.62
N LEU A 64 8.94 5.20 20.68
CA LEU A 64 8.17 5.68 19.54
C LEU A 64 8.93 5.40 18.24
N PHE A 65 8.22 4.93 17.22
CA PHE A 65 8.73 4.98 15.86
C PHE A 65 8.48 6.37 15.30
N VAL A 66 9.55 7.03 14.87
CA VAL A 66 9.51 8.39 14.32
C VAL A 66 9.99 8.37 12.89
N ARG A 67 9.25 9.07 12.04
CA ARG A 67 9.56 9.22 10.63
C ARG A 67 9.61 10.70 10.30
N ILE A 68 10.74 11.17 9.77
CA ILE A 68 10.90 12.52 9.26
C ILE A 68 11.23 12.50 7.76
N GLN A 69 10.71 13.47 7.04
CA GLN A 69 10.95 13.64 5.60
C GLN A 69 11.09 15.12 5.29
N LYS A 70 12.07 15.48 4.44
CA LYS A 70 12.21 16.84 3.92
C LYS A 70 10.90 17.26 3.25
N TYR A 71 10.44 18.47 3.57
CA TYR A 71 9.17 18.95 3.06
C TYR A 71 9.19 19.05 1.53
N ALA A 72 8.32 18.26 0.89
CA ALA A 72 7.94 18.41 -0.51
C ALA A 72 6.44 18.70 -0.55
N LYS A 73 6.03 19.63 -1.41
CA LYS A 73 4.65 20.14 -1.47
C LYS A 73 3.61 19.04 -1.74
N ASP A 74 4.01 17.99 -2.43
CA ASP A 74 3.10 16.94 -2.94
C ASP A 74 3.34 15.55 -2.30
N GLU A 75 4.37 15.40 -1.45
CA GLU A 75 4.76 14.13 -0.83
C GLU A 75 4.90 14.31 0.69
N SER A 76 3.77 14.42 1.37
CA SER A 76 3.77 14.63 2.81
C SER A 76 3.37 13.36 3.57
N PRO A 77 4.18 12.87 4.52
CA PRO A 77 3.85 11.75 5.39
C PRO A 77 2.63 12.04 6.28
N LEU A 78 2.14 13.30 6.30
CA LEU A 78 0.88 13.70 6.94
C LEU A 78 -0.33 13.03 6.31
N VAL A 79 -0.34 12.82 4.99
CA VAL A 79 -1.44 12.09 4.35
C VAL A 79 -1.46 10.65 4.81
N SER A 80 -0.31 9.99 4.80
CA SER A 80 -0.18 8.62 5.28
C SER A 80 -0.59 8.51 6.74
N ALA A 81 -0.26 9.50 7.59
CA ALA A 81 -0.71 9.55 8.98
C ALA A 81 -2.24 9.68 9.09
N ALA A 82 -2.87 10.51 8.27
CA ALA A 82 -4.33 10.64 8.22
C ALA A 82 -5.02 9.33 7.78
N LEU A 83 -4.51 8.69 6.72
CA LEU A 83 -5.00 7.39 6.24
C LEU A 83 -4.78 6.27 7.29
N THR A 84 -3.64 6.27 7.97
CA THR A 84 -3.35 5.35 9.08
C THR A 84 -4.35 5.55 10.22
N ASN A 85 -4.60 6.79 10.63
CA ASN A 85 -5.58 7.10 11.68
C ASN A 85 -7.00 6.68 11.27
N LEU A 86 -7.37 6.88 10.00
CA LEU A 86 -8.66 6.45 9.48
C LEU A 86 -8.81 4.92 9.52
N ALA A 87 -7.82 4.19 8.98
CA ALA A 87 -7.80 2.73 9.00
C ALA A 87 -7.86 2.18 10.45
N ARG A 88 -7.18 2.84 11.39
CA ARG A 88 -7.20 2.48 12.80
C ARG A 88 -8.58 2.59 13.45
N THR A 89 -9.50 3.41 12.91
CA THR A 89 -10.87 3.51 13.44
C THR A 89 -11.64 2.19 13.32
N VAL A 90 -11.31 1.35 12.34
CA VAL A 90 -11.92 0.03 12.13
C VAL A 90 -10.98 -1.13 12.47
N LEU A 91 -9.66 -0.88 12.53
CA LEU A 91 -8.61 -1.86 12.88
C LEU A 91 -7.69 -1.37 14.01
N PRO A 92 -8.20 -1.09 15.23
CA PRO A 92 -7.41 -0.50 16.30
C PRO A 92 -6.27 -1.38 16.83
N SER A 93 -6.35 -2.70 16.64
CA SER A 93 -5.31 -3.65 17.04
C SER A 93 -4.23 -3.89 15.98
N LEU A 94 -4.54 -3.70 14.69
CA LEU A 94 -3.65 -4.02 13.58
C LEU A 94 -3.04 -2.80 12.90
N VAL A 95 -3.59 -1.60 13.07
CA VAL A 95 -3.05 -0.39 12.44
C VAL A 95 -2.30 0.43 13.49
N PRO A 96 -1.02 0.80 13.27
CA PRO A 96 -0.23 1.56 14.24
C PRO A 96 -0.95 2.80 14.75
N LYS A 97 -0.95 3.00 16.07
CA LYS A 97 -1.38 4.29 16.63
C LYS A 97 -0.43 5.39 16.17
N VAL A 98 -0.99 6.48 15.64
CA VAL A 98 -0.26 7.74 15.42
C VAL A 98 -0.54 8.66 16.60
N TRP A 99 0.51 9.12 17.29
CA TRP A 99 0.38 10.08 18.38
C TRP A 99 0.46 11.52 17.91
N GLY A 100 1.21 11.76 16.84
CA GLY A 100 1.50 13.09 16.34
C GLY A 100 1.94 13.08 14.90
N SER A 101 1.64 14.16 14.19
CA SER A 101 2.15 14.38 12.84
C SER A 101 2.08 15.87 12.52
N GLY A 102 3.15 16.42 11.96
CA GLY A 102 3.21 17.85 11.67
C GLY A 102 4.45 18.26 10.92
N TYR A 103 4.84 19.52 11.09
CA TYR A 103 6.09 20.05 10.56
C TYR A 103 7.01 20.47 11.69
N SER A 104 8.30 20.28 11.47
CA SER A 104 9.36 20.75 12.35
C SER A 104 10.52 21.30 11.50
N TRP A 105 11.55 21.82 12.16
CA TRP A 105 12.68 22.47 11.53
C TRP A 105 13.99 21.88 12.04
N MET A 106 14.88 21.59 11.12
CA MET A 106 16.26 21.23 11.45
C MET A 106 17.07 22.47 11.80
N LYS A 107 18.23 22.25 12.42
CA LYS A 107 19.19 23.30 12.80
C LYS A 107 19.67 24.15 11.62
N ASP A 108 19.75 23.57 10.44
CA ASP A 108 20.15 24.26 9.21
C ASP A 108 19.01 25.06 8.54
N GLY A 109 17.82 25.08 9.15
CA GLY A 109 16.62 25.70 8.60
C GLY A 109 15.86 24.84 7.60
N THR A 110 16.23 23.58 7.40
CA THR A 110 15.46 22.64 6.57
C THR A 110 14.13 22.32 7.24
N LYS A 111 13.02 22.63 6.55
CA LYS A 111 11.68 22.21 6.97
C LYS A 111 11.50 20.72 6.71
N VAL A 112 11.04 19.99 7.73
CA VAL A 112 10.69 18.57 7.62
C VAL A 112 9.25 18.35 8.09
N SER A 113 8.60 17.35 7.51
CA SER A 113 7.38 16.77 8.06
C SER A 113 7.72 15.55 8.92
N TYR A 114 6.99 15.34 10.00
CA TYR A 114 7.19 14.21 10.91
C TYR A 114 5.90 13.43 11.16
N VAL A 115 6.06 12.16 11.55
CA VAL A 115 5.01 11.28 12.08
C VAL A 115 5.57 10.49 13.26
N LEU A 116 4.84 10.48 14.37
CA LEU A 116 5.11 9.74 15.60
C LEU A 116 4.12 8.58 15.69
N SER A 117 4.61 7.34 15.69
CA SER A 117 3.74 6.15 15.61
C SER A 117 4.26 4.97 16.41
N GLN A 118 3.41 3.95 16.54
CA GLN A 118 3.61 2.78 17.38
C GLN A 118 4.83 1.96 16.97
N TRP A 119 5.63 1.62 17.98
CA TRP A 119 6.72 0.65 17.85
C TRP A 119 6.29 -0.73 18.34
N TYR A 120 6.75 -1.78 17.66
CA TYR A 120 6.43 -3.17 17.96
C TYR A 120 7.73 -3.95 18.25
N PRO A 121 8.22 -3.95 19.51
CA PRO A 121 9.56 -4.45 19.84
C PRO A 121 9.72 -5.97 19.68
N ASN A 122 8.63 -6.73 19.81
CA ASN A 122 8.63 -8.20 19.75
C ASN A 122 8.20 -8.74 18.38
N ALA A 123 7.88 -7.85 17.44
CA ALA A 123 7.38 -8.24 16.13
C ALA A 123 8.50 -8.20 15.09
N CYS A 124 8.34 -9.01 14.05
CA CYS A 124 9.23 -9.05 12.90
C CYS A 124 8.42 -8.95 11.60
N PRO A 125 9.00 -8.44 10.51
CA PRO A 125 8.33 -8.44 9.21
C PRO A 125 8.02 -9.87 8.77
N LEU A 126 6.82 -10.08 8.22
CA LEU A 126 6.35 -11.38 7.76
C LEU A 126 7.31 -12.01 6.75
N GLU A 127 7.92 -11.20 5.88
CA GLU A 127 8.93 -11.66 4.91
C GLU A 127 10.10 -12.42 5.54
N THR A 128 10.43 -12.15 6.80
CA THR A 128 11.61 -12.73 7.47
C THR A 128 11.37 -14.13 8.02
N VAL A 129 10.11 -14.51 8.16
CA VAL A 129 9.68 -15.76 8.82
C VAL A 129 8.70 -16.56 7.98
N TRP A 130 8.18 -16.00 6.88
CA TRP A 130 7.17 -16.65 6.03
C TRP A 130 7.60 -18.05 5.58
N ASP A 131 8.84 -18.19 5.09
CA ASP A 131 9.33 -19.46 4.56
C ASP A 131 9.56 -20.54 5.65
N ASP A 132 9.66 -20.13 6.92
CA ASP A 132 9.80 -21.02 8.08
C ASP A 132 8.45 -21.47 8.66
N MET A 133 7.35 -20.78 8.34
CA MET A 133 6.00 -21.16 8.76
C MET A 133 5.52 -22.42 8.02
N ASP A 134 4.72 -23.24 8.70
CA ASP A 134 3.97 -24.30 8.03
C ASP A 134 2.78 -23.75 7.23
N ILE A 135 2.14 -24.63 6.46
CA ILE A 135 1.03 -24.26 5.58
C ILE A 135 -0.20 -23.78 6.37
N GLU A 136 -0.42 -24.31 7.57
CA GLU A 136 -1.58 -24.00 8.41
C GLU A 136 -1.46 -22.58 8.95
N ASN A 137 -0.32 -22.23 9.56
CA ASN A 137 -0.09 -20.90 10.11
C ASN A 137 0.01 -19.83 9.02
N ARG A 138 0.54 -20.15 7.84
CA ARG A 138 0.46 -19.25 6.67
C ARG A 138 -1.00 -18.98 6.26
N GLY A 139 -1.83 -20.02 6.24
CA GLY A 139 -3.25 -19.92 5.96
C GLY A 139 -3.94 -18.98 6.94
N GLU A 140 -3.74 -19.19 8.24
CA GLU A 140 -4.30 -18.34 9.31
C GLU A 140 -3.89 -16.87 9.17
N ILE A 141 -2.62 -16.57 8.88
CA ILE A 141 -2.16 -15.19 8.68
C ILE A 141 -2.87 -14.52 7.50
N VAL A 142 -3.07 -15.25 6.40
CA VAL A 142 -3.76 -14.71 5.22
C VAL A 142 -5.25 -14.54 5.50
N GLU A 143 -5.89 -15.48 6.20
CA GLU A 143 -7.29 -15.34 6.65
C GLU A 143 -7.48 -14.12 7.57
N ASP A 144 -6.63 -13.96 8.58
CA ASP A 144 -6.62 -12.80 9.49
C ASP A 144 -6.45 -11.48 8.71
N LEU A 145 -5.58 -11.47 7.70
CA LEU A 145 -5.41 -10.32 6.83
C LEU A 145 -6.68 -10.02 6.03
N PHE A 146 -7.36 -11.01 5.48
CA PHE A 146 -8.58 -10.79 4.69
C PHE A 146 -9.78 -10.40 5.54
N GLU A 147 -9.85 -10.84 6.80
CA GLU A 147 -10.79 -10.28 7.77
C GLU A 147 -10.51 -8.78 7.98
N ALA A 148 -9.23 -8.40 8.11
CA ALA A 148 -8.83 -7.01 8.27
C ALA A 148 -9.15 -6.15 7.02
N VAL A 149 -8.85 -6.65 5.83
CA VAL A 149 -9.18 -6.03 4.53
C VAL A 149 -10.69 -5.82 4.40
N SER A 150 -11.49 -6.83 4.77
CA SER A 150 -12.96 -6.72 4.75
C SER A 150 -13.48 -5.61 5.67
N LYS A 151 -12.86 -5.42 6.84
CA LYS A 151 -13.18 -4.29 7.75
C LYS A 151 -12.76 -2.95 7.16
N LEU A 152 -11.59 -2.87 6.50
CA LEU A 152 -11.15 -1.65 5.81
C LEU A 152 -12.12 -1.25 4.69
N HIS A 153 -12.65 -2.23 3.96
CA HIS A 153 -13.61 -1.97 2.88
C HIS A 153 -14.94 -1.37 3.36
N SER A 154 -15.23 -1.38 4.67
CA SER A 154 -16.36 -0.63 5.24
C SER A 154 -16.16 0.90 5.15
N LEU A 155 -14.91 1.36 5.01
CA LEU A 155 -14.54 2.76 4.83
C LEU A 155 -14.62 3.14 3.34
N SER A 156 -15.83 3.45 2.87
CA SER A 156 -16.05 4.07 1.56
C SER A 156 -16.22 5.58 1.69
N LEU A 157 -15.81 6.35 0.68
CA LEU A 157 -15.92 7.82 0.67
C LEU A 157 -17.33 8.32 1.02
N GLU A 158 -18.36 7.68 0.49
CA GLU A 158 -19.77 8.02 0.71
C GLU A 158 -20.25 7.78 2.15
N LYS A 159 -19.55 6.93 2.91
CA LYS A 159 -19.96 6.49 4.26
C LYS A 159 -19.10 7.08 5.36
N LEU A 160 -18.09 7.88 5.01
CA LEU A 160 -17.24 8.53 6.01
C LEU A 160 -18.03 9.52 6.84
N THR A 161 -17.92 9.38 8.16
CA THR A 161 -18.51 10.31 9.13
C THR A 161 -17.77 11.65 9.13
N PHE A 162 -18.42 12.69 9.65
CA PHE A 162 -17.78 14.01 9.80
C PHE A 162 -16.47 13.95 10.60
N GLU A 163 -16.43 13.12 11.66
CA GLU A 163 -15.25 12.91 12.50
C GLU A 163 -14.10 12.25 11.72
N GLN A 164 -14.39 11.25 10.90
CA GLN A 164 -13.41 10.63 10.01
C GLN A 164 -12.89 11.62 8.97
N TRP A 165 -13.75 12.48 8.42
CA TRP A 165 -13.32 13.56 7.54
C TRP A 165 -12.40 14.56 8.22
N GLN A 166 -12.55 14.81 9.53
CA GLN A 166 -11.66 15.72 10.25
C GLN A 166 -10.21 15.20 10.34
N LEU A 167 -9.98 13.89 10.17
CA LEU A 167 -8.63 13.31 10.14
C LEU A 167 -7.79 13.82 8.97
N PHE A 168 -8.44 14.31 7.92
CA PHE A 168 -7.79 14.82 6.72
C PHE A 168 -7.51 16.33 6.74
N ARG A 169 -7.76 17.03 7.86
CA ARG A 169 -7.42 18.46 8.00
C ARG A 169 -5.95 18.73 7.68
N ASN A 170 -5.68 19.84 7.00
CA ASN A 170 -4.35 20.25 6.53
C ASN A 170 -3.66 19.25 5.58
N THR A 171 -4.42 18.32 5.00
CA THR A 171 -3.93 17.42 3.94
C THR A 171 -4.54 17.83 2.61
N PRO A 172 -4.03 17.35 1.46
CA PRO A 172 -4.69 17.52 0.17
C PRO A 172 -6.14 17.01 0.09
N PHE A 173 -6.56 16.13 1.01
CA PHE A 173 -7.95 15.69 1.15
C PHE A 173 -8.84 16.73 1.86
N GLU A 174 -8.28 17.79 2.46
CA GLU A 174 -9.04 18.84 3.12
C GLU A 174 -9.84 19.66 2.11
N THR A 175 -11.17 19.53 2.16
CA THR A 175 -12.08 20.30 1.32
C THR A 175 -12.29 21.68 1.92
N LYS A 176 -11.84 22.74 1.23
CA LYS A 176 -12.21 24.11 1.58
C LYS A 176 -13.66 24.35 1.15
N ASN A 177 -14.61 24.13 2.05
CA ASN A 177 -16.03 24.56 2.01
C ASN A 177 -16.65 24.71 0.60
N THR A 178 -17.43 23.70 0.14
CA THR A 178 -18.90 23.81 -0.10
C THR A 178 -19.52 22.57 -0.75
N GLU A 179 -18.74 21.64 -1.28
CA GLU A 179 -19.22 20.33 -1.74
C GLU A 179 -18.12 19.32 -1.36
N LEU A 180 -18.46 18.19 -0.73
CA LEU A 180 -17.50 17.13 -0.43
C LEU A 180 -17.14 16.45 -1.76
N PRO A 181 -15.99 16.73 -2.40
CA PRO A 181 -15.63 16.01 -3.61
C PRO A 181 -15.26 14.59 -3.18
N ILE A 182 -15.83 13.61 -3.87
CA ILE A 182 -15.36 12.23 -3.80
C ILE A 182 -13.91 12.25 -4.28
N PHE A 183 -12.93 11.89 -3.43
CA PHE A 183 -11.53 11.80 -3.85
C PHE A 183 -11.13 10.36 -4.05
N VAL A 184 -11.33 9.87 -5.27
CA VAL A 184 -10.74 8.62 -5.72
C VAL A 184 -9.23 8.82 -5.92
N GLY A 185 -8.43 7.85 -5.50
CA GLY A 185 -6.98 7.84 -5.63
C GLY A 185 -6.26 7.83 -4.28
N GLY A 186 -5.04 8.33 -4.27
CA GLY A 186 -4.14 8.30 -3.11
C GLY A 186 -2.83 9.03 -3.41
N PRO A 187 -1.91 9.14 -2.42
CA PRO A 187 -0.63 9.83 -2.60
C PRO A 187 0.12 9.51 -3.90
N PRO A 188 0.29 8.23 -4.32
CA PRO A 188 1.04 7.91 -5.54
C PRO A 188 0.32 8.26 -6.85
N TYR A 189 -0.99 8.50 -6.83
CA TYR A 189 -1.83 8.68 -8.03
C TYR A 189 -2.47 10.06 -8.14
N GLY A 190 -2.30 10.88 -7.10
CA GLY A 190 -3.09 12.09 -6.89
C GLY A 190 -4.54 11.78 -6.52
N TYR A 191 -5.30 12.86 -6.38
CA TYR A 191 -6.68 12.85 -5.90
C TYR A 191 -7.60 13.39 -7.00
N HIS A 192 -8.67 12.66 -7.27
CA HIS A 192 -9.54 12.88 -8.42
C HIS A 192 -11.01 12.85 -8.01
N THR A 193 -11.83 13.65 -8.67
CA THR A 193 -13.28 13.75 -8.41
C THR A 193 -14.05 12.45 -8.71
N ASP A 194 -13.49 11.62 -9.58
CA ASP A 194 -14.10 10.39 -10.09
C ASP A 194 -13.02 9.46 -10.68
N PHE A 195 -13.40 8.20 -10.89
CA PHE A 195 -12.49 7.19 -11.42
C PHE A 195 -12.09 7.46 -12.88
N ALA A 196 -12.95 8.11 -13.66
CA ALA A 196 -12.63 8.49 -15.05
C ALA A 196 -11.43 9.44 -15.11
N SER A 197 -11.42 10.47 -14.25
CA SER A 197 -10.35 11.45 -14.11
C SER A 197 -9.05 10.80 -13.62
N LEU A 198 -9.15 9.85 -12.68
CA LEU A 198 -8.01 9.04 -12.25
C LEU A 198 -7.40 8.26 -13.42
N MET A 199 -8.23 7.58 -14.22
CA MET A 199 -7.78 6.84 -15.39
C MET A 199 -7.14 7.75 -16.44
N ARG A 200 -7.79 8.87 -16.80
CA ARG A 200 -7.25 9.82 -17.79
C ARG A 200 -5.85 10.31 -17.41
N ARG A 201 -5.59 10.56 -16.12
CA ARG A 201 -4.31 11.11 -15.66
C ARG A 201 -3.21 10.08 -15.47
N ASN A 202 -3.55 8.89 -14.94
CA ASN A 202 -2.55 7.94 -14.45
C ASN A 202 -2.35 6.71 -15.33
N LEU A 203 -3.30 6.39 -16.19
CA LEU A 203 -3.34 5.09 -16.85
C LEU A 203 -2.39 5.00 -18.05
N CYS A 204 -2.01 6.11 -18.67
CA CYS A 204 -0.99 6.10 -19.73
C CYS A 204 0.23 6.92 -19.31
N PRO A 205 1.18 6.31 -18.56
CA PRO A 205 2.45 6.96 -18.27
C PRO A 205 3.17 7.28 -19.59
N ARG A 206 4.06 8.28 -19.58
CA ARG A 206 4.77 8.77 -20.78
C ARG A 206 5.49 7.69 -21.60
N ASN A 207 5.77 6.55 -20.96
CA ASN A 207 6.52 5.43 -21.53
C ASN A 207 5.64 4.24 -21.92
N ALA A 208 4.31 4.31 -21.80
CA ALA A 208 3.42 3.29 -22.32
C ALA A 208 3.09 3.55 -23.79
N ASP A 209 2.95 2.50 -24.61
CA ASP A 209 2.31 2.61 -25.92
C ASP A 209 0.79 2.42 -25.78
N CYS A 210 0.18 3.35 -25.04
CA CYS A 210 -1.25 3.38 -24.83
C CYS A 210 -1.82 4.79 -24.97
N ALA A 211 -3.12 4.86 -25.27
CA ALA A 211 -3.87 6.09 -25.35
C ALA A 211 -5.20 5.97 -24.63
N VAL A 212 -5.58 7.02 -23.91
CA VAL A 212 -6.92 7.17 -23.35
C VAL A 212 -7.67 8.18 -24.20
N LYS A 213 -8.81 7.77 -24.77
CA LYS A 213 -9.69 8.62 -25.57
C LYS A 213 -11.10 8.57 -25.01
N GLU A 214 -11.75 9.72 -25.00
CA GLU A 214 -13.13 9.85 -24.58
C GLU A 214 -14.04 10.05 -25.79
N LYS A 215 -15.14 9.32 -25.81
CA LYS A 215 -16.21 9.50 -26.78
C LYS A 215 -17.19 10.58 -26.32
N THR A 216 -18.00 11.06 -27.25
CA THR A 216 -19.05 12.06 -26.97
C THR A 216 -20.13 11.58 -26.00
N ASP A 217 -20.24 10.27 -25.80
CA ASP A 217 -21.18 9.62 -24.87
C ASP A 217 -20.58 9.37 -23.47
N GLY A 218 -19.42 9.96 -23.16
CA GLY A 218 -18.73 9.78 -21.88
C GLY A 218 -17.94 8.47 -21.77
N THR A 219 -18.02 7.57 -22.76
CA THR A 219 -17.25 6.32 -22.75
C THR A 219 -15.76 6.61 -22.85
N LEU A 220 -14.99 6.06 -21.90
CA LEU A 220 -13.54 6.09 -21.91
C LEU A 220 -13.01 4.82 -22.59
N ILE A 221 -12.22 5.00 -23.65
CA ILE A 221 -11.55 3.92 -24.37
C ILE A 221 -10.06 4.00 -24.07
N VAL A 222 -9.54 2.91 -23.51
CA VAL A 222 -8.11 2.68 -23.37
C VAL A 222 -7.67 1.79 -24.52
N SER A 223 -6.77 2.29 -25.35
CA SER A 223 -6.10 1.52 -26.40
C SER A 223 -4.69 1.18 -25.93
N VAL A 224 -4.32 -0.08 -25.94
CA VAL A 224 -2.96 -0.57 -25.66
C VAL A 224 -2.43 -1.20 -26.95
N HIS A 225 -1.27 -0.77 -27.44
CA HIS A 225 -0.80 -1.15 -28.78
C HIS A 225 0.29 -2.23 -28.78
N ALA A 226 0.92 -2.49 -27.63
CA ALA A 226 1.96 -3.50 -27.44
C ALA A 226 1.78 -4.21 -26.09
N PRO A 227 2.11 -5.51 -25.99
CA PRO A 227 2.65 -6.39 -27.04
C PRO A 227 1.60 -6.82 -28.08
N GLU A 228 0.31 -6.81 -27.71
CA GLU A 228 -0.83 -7.05 -28.61
C GLU A 228 -1.81 -5.88 -28.51
N ALA A 229 -2.52 -5.60 -29.61
CA ALA A 229 -3.47 -4.50 -29.65
C ALA A 229 -4.75 -4.86 -28.87
N GLU A 230 -4.94 -4.28 -27.69
CA GLU A 230 -6.12 -4.44 -26.85
C GLU A 230 -6.88 -3.11 -26.67
N TYR A 231 -8.19 -3.20 -26.54
CA TYR A 231 -9.08 -2.06 -26.36
C TYR A 231 -10.03 -2.31 -25.20
N PHE A 232 -10.06 -1.41 -24.24
CA PHE A 232 -10.92 -1.48 -23.07
C PHE A 232 -11.88 -0.29 -23.09
N GLY A 233 -13.17 -0.58 -23.30
CA GLY A 233 -14.25 0.41 -23.22
C GLY A 233 -14.91 0.41 -21.84
N PHE A 234 -14.86 1.55 -21.17
CA PHE A 234 -15.55 1.82 -19.91
C PHE A 234 -16.67 2.82 -20.19
N ALA A 235 -17.90 2.34 -20.16
CA ALA A 235 -19.06 3.23 -20.24
C ALA A 235 -19.10 4.15 -19.01
N GLU A 236 -19.81 5.28 -19.12
CA GLU A 236 -19.98 6.22 -17.98
C GLU A 236 -20.50 5.49 -16.73
N THR A 237 -21.48 4.59 -16.88
CA THR A 237 -22.00 3.77 -15.78
C THR A 237 -20.97 2.81 -15.17
N ASP A 238 -19.99 2.33 -15.95
CA ASP A 238 -18.91 1.50 -15.41
C ASP A 238 -17.99 2.35 -14.53
N LEU A 239 -17.68 3.57 -14.97
CA LEU A 239 -16.81 4.54 -14.28
C LEU A 239 -17.49 5.07 -13.00
N ASP A 240 -18.80 5.28 -13.04
CA ASP A 240 -19.60 5.62 -11.86
C ASP A 240 -19.58 4.47 -10.85
N LEU A 241 -19.78 3.23 -11.29
CA LEU A 241 -19.71 2.07 -10.40
C LEU A 241 -18.32 1.92 -9.77
N LEU A 242 -17.25 2.10 -10.54
CA LEU A 242 -15.87 2.13 -10.04
C LEU A 242 -15.70 3.25 -8.98
N THR A 243 -16.24 4.43 -9.23
CA THR A 243 -16.20 5.54 -8.27
C THR A 243 -16.94 5.20 -6.98
N GLN A 244 -18.18 4.70 -7.07
CA GLN A 244 -19.03 4.36 -5.92
C GLN A 244 -18.49 3.15 -5.12
N SER A 245 -17.84 2.20 -5.79
CA SER A 245 -17.22 1.03 -5.17
C SER A 245 -15.84 1.32 -4.54
N SER A 246 -15.37 2.56 -4.60
CA SER A 246 -14.05 2.92 -4.07
C SER A 246 -14.06 2.90 -2.54
N VAL A 247 -13.16 2.09 -2.00
CA VAL A 247 -12.99 1.84 -0.56
C VAL A 247 -11.55 2.12 -0.17
N LEU A 248 -11.29 2.29 1.13
CA LEU A 248 -9.93 2.42 1.62
C LEU A 248 -9.14 1.12 1.37
N CYS A 249 -8.24 1.17 0.40
CA CYS A 249 -7.28 0.12 0.09
C CYS A 249 -5.89 0.52 0.61
N HIS A 250 -5.09 -0.46 1.03
CA HIS A 250 -3.70 -0.23 1.43
C HIS A 250 -2.76 -0.09 0.23
N ASN A 251 -3.07 -0.82 -0.85
CA ASN A 251 -2.40 -0.88 -2.14
C ASN A 251 -0.94 -1.38 -2.11
N ASP A 252 -0.48 -1.97 -1.00
CA ASP A 252 0.88 -2.49 -0.82
C ASP A 252 0.94 -3.54 0.31
N LEU A 253 -0.03 -4.47 0.32
CA LEU A 253 -0.10 -5.57 1.29
C LEU A 253 0.94 -6.65 0.93
N GLU A 254 2.21 -6.31 1.11
CA GLU A 254 3.35 -7.20 0.92
C GLU A 254 3.96 -7.62 2.27
N PRO A 255 4.67 -8.76 2.35
CA PRO A 255 5.09 -9.32 3.63
C PRO A 255 6.05 -8.40 4.41
N HIS A 256 6.77 -7.50 3.74
CA HIS A 256 7.61 -6.50 4.40
C HIS A 256 6.82 -5.40 5.14
N ASN A 257 5.55 -5.19 4.77
CA ASN A 257 4.64 -4.23 5.40
C ASN A 257 3.73 -4.89 6.47
N LEU A 258 3.87 -6.19 6.70
CA LEU A 258 3.09 -6.93 7.70
C LEU A 258 4.01 -7.34 8.84
N LEU A 259 3.64 -7.05 10.09
CA LEU A 259 4.37 -7.51 11.25
C LEU A 259 3.66 -8.68 11.91
N VAL A 260 4.44 -9.69 12.25
CA VAL A 260 4.01 -10.83 13.05
C VAL A 260 4.80 -10.95 14.34
N GLU A 261 4.12 -11.42 15.39
CA GLU A 261 4.74 -11.79 16.66
C GLU A 261 4.67 -13.31 16.82
N LYS A 262 5.78 -13.89 17.31
CA LYS A 262 5.87 -15.31 17.61
C LYS A 262 5.24 -15.58 18.97
N VAL A 263 4.31 -16.53 19.02
CA VAL A 263 3.55 -16.91 20.21
C VAL A 263 3.74 -18.40 20.46
N SER A 264 4.25 -18.76 21.64
CA SER A 264 4.34 -20.17 22.03
C SER A 264 2.98 -20.69 22.49
N THR A 265 2.50 -21.74 21.83
CA THR A 265 1.25 -22.45 22.14
C THR A 265 1.55 -23.88 22.62
N GLU A 266 0.51 -24.61 23.02
CA GLU A 266 0.66 -26.02 23.40
C GLU A 266 1.07 -26.91 22.21
N ARG A 267 0.86 -26.45 20.98
CA ARG A 267 1.14 -27.19 19.73
C ARG A 267 2.51 -26.87 19.13
N GLY A 268 3.17 -25.82 19.64
CA GLY A 268 4.44 -25.35 19.11
C GLY A 268 4.49 -23.83 19.10
N ASP A 269 5.38 -23.28 18.31
CA ASP A 269 5.41 -21.84 18.09
C ASP A 269 4.56 -21.48 16.87
N GLU A 270 3.65 -20.53 17.04
CA GLU A 270 2.79 -19.97 15.99
C GLU A 270 3.12 -18.49 15.79
N TYR A 271 2.79 -17.93 14.62
CA TYR A 271 2.88 -16.50 14.36
C TYR A 271 1.49 -15.88 14.30
N LYS A 272 1.37 -14.66 14.83
CA LYS A 272 0.13 -13.85 14.77
C LYS A 272 0.38 -12.52 14.11
N LEU A 273 -0.54 -12.09 13.25
CA LEU A 273 -0.51 -10.76 12.65
C LEU A 273 -0.77 -9.71 13.73
N VAL A 274 0.16 -8.76 13.89
CA VAL A 274 0.09 -7.71 14.92
C VAL A 274 0.12 -6.30 14.37
N ALA A 275 0.60 -6.10 13.14
CA ALA A 275 0.53 -4.78 12.50
C ALA A 275 0.50 -4.83 10.97
N ILE A 276 -0.18 -3.85 10.38
CA ILE A 276 -0.13 -3.47 8.96
C ILE A 276 0.50 -2.09 8.88
N LEU A 277 1.70 -2.01 8.30
CA LEU A 277 2.56 -0.83 8.25
C LEU A 277 2.52 -0.17 6.87
N ASN A 278 3.09 1.04 6.79
CA ASN A 278 3.43 1.70 5.53
C ASN A 278 2.22 2.04 4.63
N TRP A 279 1.34 2.88 5.15
CA TRP A 279 0.14 3.38 4.48
C TRP A 279 0.42 4.46 3.41
N ASP A 280 1.65 4.57 2.90
CA ASP A 280 2.04 5.59 1.91
C ASP A 280 1.39 5.37 0.54
N GLN A 281 1.00 4.13 0.25
CA GLN A 281 0.34 3.73 -0.98
C GLN A 281 -1.19 3.71 -0.85
N ALA A 282 -1.69 3.88 0.38
CA ALA A 282 -3.11 3.73 0.67
C ALA A 282 -3.94 4.84 0.01
N GLY A 283 -5.21 4.53 -0.24
CA GLY A 283 -6.11 5.45 -0.92
C GLY A 283 -7.48 4.85 -1.17
N PHE A 284 -8.39 5.67 -1.68
CA PHE A 284 -9.74 5.24 -2.03
C PHE A 284 -9.79 4.81 -3.49
N VAL A 285 -9.84 3.51 -3.71
CA VAL A 285 -9.92 2.89 -5.03
C VAL A 285 -10.79 1.63 -4.93
N PRO A 286 -11.31 1.11 -6.04
CA PRO A 286 -11.98 -0.19 -6.05
C PRO A 286 -11.00 -1.28 -5.61
N PHE A 287 -11.48 -2.31 -4.88
CA PHE A 287 -10.63 -3.44 -4.48
C PHE A 287 -9.94 -4.13 -5.68
N ALA A 288 -10.61 -4.18 -6.84
CA ALA A 288 -10.03 -4.67 -8.09
C ALA A 288 -8.74 -3.93 -8.49
N PHE A 289 -8.59 -2.65 -8.12
CA PHE A 289 -7.36 -1.89 -8.34
C PHE A 289 -6.21 -2.38 -7.44
N GLU A 290 -6.47 -2.63 -6.15
CA GLU A 290 -5.48 -3.21 -5.23
C GLU A 290 -5.05 -4.62 -5.67
N VAL A 291 -6.01 -5.43 -6.12
CA VAL A 291 -5.72 -6.77 -6.68
C VAL A 291 -4.86 -6.67 -7.94
N ALA A 292 -5.19 -5.75 -8.87
CA ALA A 292 -4.35 -5.52 -10.04
C ALA A 292 -2.92 -5.12 -9.62
N ARG A 293 -2.76 -4.21 -8.64
CA ARG A 293 -1.43 -3.84 -8.15
C ARG A 293 -0.64 -5.03 -7.61
N LYS A 294 -1.31 -5.94 -6.89
CA LYS A 294 -0.70 -7.18 -6.41
C LYS A 294 -0.10 -7.99 -7.57
N ASP A 295 -0.85 -8.10 -8.66
CA ASP A 295 -0.43 -8.78 -9.89
C ASP A 295 0.75 -8.06 -10.58
N LEU A 296 0.77 -6.73 -10.55
CA LEU A 296 1.86 -5.91 -11.12
C LEU A 296 3.15 -5.96 -10.31
N HIS A 297 3.07 -6.14 -8.99
CA HIS A 297 4.24 -6.13 -8.10
C HIS A 297 4.96 -7.49 -7.99
N LEU A 298 4.32 -8.58 -8.45
CA LEU A 298 4.87 -9.93 -8.40
C LEU A 298 6.14 -10.04 -9.27
N GLY A 299 7.25 -10.49 -8.68
CA GLY A 299 8.56 -10.55 -9.31
C GLY A 299 9.30 -9.20 -9.39
N LEU A 300 8.76 -8.13 -8.78
CA LEU A 300 9.43 -6.83 -8.65
C LEU A 300 9.63 -6.44 -7.19
N ARG A 301 8.54 -6.36 -6.44
CA ARG A 301 8.53 -5.99 -5.02
C ARG A 301 8.28 -7.19 -4.11
N ASN A 302 7.68 -8.24 -4.67
CA ASN A 302 7.40 -9.48 -3.99
C ASN A 302 7.94 -10.65 -4.81
N PHE A 303 8.91 -11.37 -4.26
CA PHE A 303 9.50 -12.57 -4.86
C PHE A 303 9.02 -13.86 -4.18
N ASN A 304 7.97 -13.79 -3.35
CA ASN A 304 7.40 -14.94 -2.68
C ASN A 304 6.12 -15.40 -3.38
N TRP A 305 6.23 -16.49 -4.16
CA TRP A 305 5.12 -17.11 -4.86
C TRP A 305 4.02 -17.60 -3.90
N SER A 306 4.39 -18.29 -2.82
CA SER A 306 3.40 -18.90 -1.92
C SER A 306 2.53 -17.87 -1.20
N TRP A 307 3.13 -16.73 -0.82
CA TRP A 307 2.39 -15.57 -0.31
C TRP A 307 1.42 -15.01 -1.36
N TYR A 308 1.91 -14.79 -2.58
CA TYR A 308 1.10 -14.27 -3.67
C TYR A 308 -0.09 -15.18 -3.98
N ASP A 309 0.16 -16.48 -4.10
CA ASP A 309 -0.85 -17.50 -4.44
C ASP A 309 -1.96 -17.54 -3.37
N MET A 310 -1.59 -17.65 -2.09
CA MET A 310 -2.58 -17.65 -0.99
C MET A 310 -3.39 -16.35 -0.94
N TYR A 311 -2.73 -15.19 -1.08
CA TYR A 311 -3.41 -13.91 -1.13
C TYR A 311 -4.41 -13.86 -2.30
N ARG A 312 -3.99 -14.31 -3.49
CA ARG A 312 -4.83 -14.23 -4.69
C ARG A 312 -5.99 -15.19 -4.68
N GLN A 313 -5.88 -16.34 -4.03
CA GLN A 313 -7.02 -17.25 -3.84
C GLN A 313 -8.14 -16.54 -3.06
N LEU A 314 -7.83 -15.93 -1.90
CA LEU A 314 -8.85 -15.20 -1.12
C LEU A 314 -9.33 -13.91 -1.81
N ALA A 315 -8.44 -13.13 -2.43
CA ALA A 315 -8.83 -11.95 -3.21
C ALA A 315 -9.74 -12.31 -4.39
N GLY A 316 -9.43 -13.41 -5.08
CA GLY A 316 -10.22 -13.95 -6.17
C GLY A 316 -11.64 -14.26 -5.70
N HIS A 317 -11.78 -15.04 -4.62
CA HIS A 317 -13.09 -15.35 -4.02
C HIS A 317 -13.89 -14.08 -3.71
N GLN A 318 -13.27 -13.09 -3.07
CA GLN A 318 -13.94 -11.82 -2.76
C GLN A 318 -14.38 -11.05 -4.02
N LEU A 319 -13.57 -11.06 -5.09
CA LEU A 319 -13.94 -10.47 -6.38
C LEU A 319 -15.08 -11.20 -7.07
N PHE A 320 -15.13 -12.54 -6.98
CA PHE A 320 -16.23 -13.35 -7.51
C PHE A 320 -17.58 -13.00 -6.87
N ASP A 321 -17.58 -12.77 -5.55
CA ASP A 321 -18.79 -12.49 -4.78
C ASP A 321 -19.25 -11.02 -4.87
N THR A 322 -18.41 -10.13 -5.42
CA THR A 322 -18.72 -8.70 -5.51
C THR A 322 -19.53 -8.36 -6.77
N PRO A 323 -20.69 -7.69 -6.67
CA PRO A 323 -21.45 -7.21 -7.83
C PRO A 323 -20.58 -6.35 -8.75
N GLY A 324 -20.77 -6.44 -10.07
CA GLY A 324 -19.96 -5.70 -11.03
C GLY A 324 -18.72 -6.46 -11.52
N ARG A 325 -18.61 -7.77 -11.25
CA ARG A 325 -17.51 -8.64 -11.70
C ARG A 325 -16.97 -8.35 -13.11
N PRO A 326 -17.79 -8.25 -14.18
CA PRO A 326 -17.25 -7.96 -15.52
C PRO A 326 -16.46 -6.65 -15.62
N ILE A 327 -16.81 -5.65 -14.81
CA ILE A 327 -16.12 -4.35 -14.74
C ILE A 327 -14.82 -4.48 -13.96
N TRP A 328 -14.79 -5.25 -12.87
CA TRP A 328 -13.58 -5.56 -12.11
C TRP A 328 -12.54 -6.30 -12.95
N SER A 329 -12.96 -7.37 -13.64
CA SER A 329 -12.07 -8.15 -14.51
C SER A 329 -11.55 -7.28 -15.67
N LYS A 330 -12.41 -6.40 -16.22
CA LYS A 330 -12.03 -5.43 -17.26
C LYS A 330 -10.98 -4.43 -16.75
N LEU A 331 -11.15 -3.90 -15.54
CA LEU A 331 -10.19 -2.99 -14.93
C LEU A 331 -8.83 -3.67 -14.72
N ILE A 332 -8.81 -4.85 -14.12
CA ILE A 332 -7.57 -5.60 -13.84
C ILE A 332 -6.83 -5.87 -15.15
N ARG A 333 -7.51 -6.39 -16.17
CA ARG A 333 -6.90 -6.62 -17.50
C ARG A 333 -6.35 -5.34 -18.13
N CYS A 334 -7.10 -4.25 -18.04
CA CYS A 334 -6.67 -2.97 -18.57
C CYS A 334 -5.36 -2.50 -17.92
N LEU A 335 -5.27 -2.56 -16.58
CA LEU A 335 -4.07 -2.17 -15.83
C LEU A 335 -2.87 -3.08 -16.13
N ILE A 336 -3.09 -4.38 -16.28
CA ILE A 336 -2.04 -5.34 -16.65
C ILE A 336 -1.54 -5.06 -18.06
N ALA A 337 -2.42 -4.92 -19.05
CA ALA A 337 -2.04 -4.65 -20.44
C ALA A 337 -1.23 -3.36 -20.56
N VAL A 338 -1.65 -2.29 -19.89
CA VAL A 338 -0.92 -1.01 -19.81
C VAL A 338 0.47 -1.20 -19.20
N HIS A 339 0.57 -1.96 -18.10
CA HIS A 339 1.84 -2.22 -17.45
C HIS A 339 2.78 -3.02 -18.37
N SER A 340 2.29 -4.10 -18.97
CA SER A 340 3.03 -4.92 -19.93
C SER A 340 3.51 -4.10 -21.12
N SER A 341 2.68 -3.18 -21.64
CA SER A 341 3.07 -2.24 -22.70
C SER A 341 4.24 -1.34 -22.28
N SER A 342 4.16 -0.81 -21.04
CA SER A 342 5.23 0.01 -20.47
C SER A 342 6.53 -0.80 -20.31
N GLN A 343 6.44 -2.03 -19.81
CA GLN A 343 7.59 -2.91 -19.62
C GLN A 343 8.24 -3.31 -20.94
N ALA A 344 7.45 -3.65 -21.97
CA ALA A 344 7.99 -4.00 -23.30
C ALA A 344 8.87 -2.87 -23.87
N LYS A 345 8.38 -1.63 -23.80
CA LYS A 345 9.15 -0.45 -24.27
C LYS A 345 10.37 -0.15 -23.40
N ILE A 346 10.30 -0.46 -22.10
CA ILE A 346 11.43 -0.33 -21.18
C ILE A 346 12.50 -1.42 -21.44
N THR A 347 12.10 -2.64 -21.80
CA THR A 347 13.04 -3.72 -22.15
C THR A 347 13.80 -3.44 -23.45
N GLU A 348 13.19 -2.72 -24.39
CA GLU A 348 13.89 -2.19 -25.58
C GLU A 348 14.96 -1.13 -25.21
N ILE A 349 14.81 -0.47 -24.06
CA ILE A 349 15.69 0.61 -23.57
C ILE A 349 16.68 0.11 -22.49
N SER A 350 16.68 -1.19 -22.16
CA SER A 350 17.62 -1.81 -21.20
C SER A 350 17.54 -1.19 -19.79
N THR A 351 16.47 -1.48 -19.03
CA THR A 351 16.53 -1.39 -17.56
C THR A 351 16.54 -2.79 -16.93
N SER A 352 17.26 -2.95 -15.82
CA SER A 352 17.43 -4.21 -15.09
C SER A 352 16.13 -4.81 -14.58
N ASP A 353 15.16 -3.99 -14.19
CA ASP A 353 14.09 -4.41 -13.29
C ASP A 353 12.96 -5.15 -14.03
N GLY A 354 12.50 -4.64 -15.18
CA GLY A 354 11.51 -5.33 -16.01
C GLY A 354 12.02 -6.67 -16.53
N THR A 355 13.28 -6.72 -16.95
CA THR A 355 13.95 -7.97 -17.34
C THR A 355 14.07 -8.94 -16.17
N ALA A 356 14.43 -8.46 -14.97
CA ALA A 356 14.51 -9.29 -13.77
C ALA A 356 13.15 -9.90 -13.39
N GLN A 357 12.07 -9.11 -13.47
CA GLN A 357 10.71 -9.61 -13.22
C GLN A 357 10.34 -10.72 -14.20
N MET A 358 10.52 -10.50 -15.50
CA MET A 358 10.19 -11.51 -16.52
C MET A 358 10.97 -12.81 -16.29
N LEU A 359 12.28 -12.72 -16.05
CA LEU A 359 13.12 -13.88 -15.76
C LEU A 359 12.69 -14.61 -14.48
N TRP A 360 12.25 -13.88 -13.47
CA TRP A 360 11.72 -14.47 -12.25
C TRP A 360 10.39 -15.19 -12.49
N LEU A 361 9.45 -14.58 -13.22
CA LEU A 361 8.17 -15.19 -13.59
C LEU A 361 8.38 -16.47 -14.41
N GLU A 362 9.31 -16.44 -15.37
CA GLU A 362 9.69 -17.61 -16.17
C GLU A 362 10.30 -18.72 -15.31
N LYS A 363 11.25 -18.35 -14.42
CA LYS A 363 11.88 -19.30 -13.49
C LYS A 363 10.86 -19.99 -12.58
N GLU A 364 9.85 -19.26 -12.10
CA GLU A 364 8.78 -19.81 -11.27
C GLU A 364 7.70 -20.57 -12.07
N GLY A 365 7.77 -20.54 -13.42
CA GLY A 365 6.83 -21.22 -14.31
C GLY A 365 5.42 -20.61 -14.27
N LEU A 366 5.35 -19.29 -14.14
CA LEU A 366 4.11 -18.54 -13.95
C LEU A 366 3.53 -18.04 -15.28
N THR A 367 2.21 -18.12 -15.40
CA THR A 367 1.44 -17.54 -16.50
C THR A 367 0.22 -16.82 -15.96
N PHE A 368 -0.22 -15.75 -16.61
CA PHE A 368 -1.42 -15.05 -16.17
C PHE A 368 -2.66 -15.82 -16.62
N SER A 369 -3.55 -16.17 -15.68
CA SER A 369 -4.75 -16.96 -15.96
C SER A 369 -5.68 -16.22 -16.92
N THR A 370 -6.41 -16.98 -17.72
CA THR A 370 -7.51 -16.45 -18.54
C THR A 370 -8.69 -16.01 -17.68
N LEU A 371 -8.82 -16.57 -16.48
CA LEU A 371 -9.71 -16.10 -15.42
C LEU A 371 -8.95 -15.07 -14.58
N VAL A 372 -9.25 -13.80 -14.84
CA VAL A 372 -8.57 -12.64 -14.24
C VAL A 372 -8.62 -12.65 -12.72
N GLU A 373 -9.69 -13.20 -12.14
CA GLU A 373 -9.84 -13.34 -10.70
C GLU A 373 -8.79 -14.25 -10.07
N GLU A 374 -8.16 -15.15 -10.83
CA GLU A 374 -7.11 -16.06 -10.35
C GLU A 374 -5.71 -15.42 -10.37
N GLY A 375 -5.47 -14.45 -11.26
CA GLY A 375 -4.17 -13.79 -11.37
C GLY A 375 -3.10 -14.67 -12.04
N TRP A 376 -1.85 -14.57 -11.59
CA TRP A 376 -0.75 -15.45 -12.00
C TRP A 376 -0.92 -16.85 -11.42
N VAL A 377 -0.70 -17.89 -12.22
CA VAL A 377 -0.83 -19.31 -11.85
C VAL A 377 0.36 -20.12 -12.37
N LYS A 378 0.71 -21.22 -11.69
CA LYS A 378 1.73 -22.17 -12.19
C LYS A 378 1.19 -23.02 -13.33
N MET A 379 1.94 -23.16 -14.43
CA MET A 379 1.50 -23.91 -15.62
C MET A 379 1.18 -25.40 -15.35
N HIS A 380 1.71 -26.00 -14.28
CA HIS A 380 1.52 -27.42 -13.97
C HIS A 380 0.22 -27.70 -13.19
N SER A 381 -0.59 -26.68 -12.91
CA SER A 381 -1.87 -26.79 -12.18
C SER A 381 -3.06 -27.09 -13.09
N PHE A 382 -2.89 -27.09 -14.42
CA PHE A 382 -3.93 -27.57 -15.33
C PHE A 382 -4.02 -29.10 -15.23
N VAL A 383 -4.78 -29.59 -14.25
CA VAL A 383 -5.33 -30.93 -14.31
C VAL A 383 -6.11 -31.00 -15.62
N THR A 384 -5.56 -31.74 -16.58
CA THR A 384 -6.27 -32.11 -17.79
C THR A 384 -7.46 -32.94 -17.34
N PHE A 385 -8.67 -32.38 -17.41
CA PHE A 385 -9.86 -33.22 -17.43
C PHE A 385 -9.73 -34.10 -18.67
N SER A 386 -9.39 -35.37 -18.47
CA SER A 386 -9.57 -36.36 -19.53
C SER A 386 -11.05 -36.34 -19.85
N ALA A 387 -11.39 -35.89 -21.06
CA ALA A 387 -12.72 -36.09 -21.59
C ALA A 387 -13.04 -37.58 -21.47
N ASP A 388 -14.01 -37.90 -20.64
CA ASP A 388 -14.56 -39.24 -20.55
C ASP A 388 -14.93 -39.68 -21.97
N LYS A 389 -14.31 -40.79 -22.38
CA LYS A 389 -14.75 -41.55 -23.53
C LYS A 389 -16.11 -42.14 -23.18
N ASN A 390 -17.16 -41.65 -23.84
CA ASN A 390 -18.32 -42.48 -24.19
C ASN A 390 -18.49 -42.46 -25.70
#